data_AF-A0A7S2C5D2-F1
#
_entry.id   AF-A0A7S2C5D2-F1
#
_cell.length_a   1.000
_cell.length_b   1.000
_cell.length_c   1.000
_cell.angle_alpha   90.00
_cell.angle_beta   90.00
_cell.angle_gamma   90.00
#
_symmetry.space_group_name_H-M   'P 1'
#
loop_
_entity.id
_entity.type
_entity.pdbx_description
1 polymer ?
#
loop_
_entity_poly.entity_id
_entity_poly.type
_entity_poly.pdbx_seq_one_letter_code
_entity_poly.pdbx_strand_id
1 'polypeptide(L)'
;TPCYRPIDLQPYDLQVQGIGTIRVPFGTEPATSVENFIVQAKEAGHQFNAEQVQNIMDAMCGAKRCRRQIDTRPYNLTIEDVGNLTIPYGADPTTEVRNFLARRIASGVAVEPSL
;
A
#
# COMPACT_ATOMS: atom_id res chain seq x y z
N THR A 1 -6.05 -24.04 -38.77
CA THR A 1 -5.23 -24.27 -37.56
C THR A 1 -6.13 -24.14 -36.36
N PRO A 2 -6.25 -25.14 -35.47
CA PRO A 2 -7.15 -25.05 -34.33
C PRO A 2 -6.62 -24.03 -33.31
N CYS A 3 -7.44 -23.05 -32.93
CA CYS A 3 -7.11 -21.98 -31.96
C CYS A 3 -7.33 -22.42 -30.50
N TYR A 4 -7.12 -23.70 -30.16
CA TYR A 4 -7.30 -24.15 -28.79
C TYR A 4 -6.00 -23.94 -28.00
N ARG A 5 -5.79 -22.72 -27.52
CA ARG A 5 -4.85 -22.48 -26.42
C ARG A 5 -5.58 -22.80 -25.12
N PRO A 6 -5.17 -23.82 -24.35
CA PRO A 6 -5.78 -24.12 -23.07
C PRO A 6 -5.72 -22.88 -22.17
N ILE A 7 -6.87 -22.49 -21.62
CA ILE A 7 -6.92 -21.43 -20.62
C ILE A 7 -6.55 -22.08 -19.29
N ASP A 8 -5.49 -21.60 -18.67
CA ASP A 8 -5.12 -22.01 -17.32
C ASP A 8 -6.05 -21.35 -16.31
N LEU A 9 -6.94 -22.17 -15.74
CA LEU A 9 -7.91 -21.78 -14.72
C LEU A 9 -7.35 -21.96 -13.30
N GLN A 10 -6.11 -22.41 -13.14
CA GLN A 10 -5.53 -22.59 -11.82
C GLN A 10 -5.27 -21.22 -11.16
N PRO A 11 -5.54 -21.12 -9.85
CA PRO A 11 -5.13 -19.96 -9.08
C PRO A 11 -3.61 -19.87 -9.08
N TYR A 12 -3.10 -18.65 -8.91
CA TYR A 12 -1.69 -18.41 -8.72
C TYR A 12 -1.41 -17.99 -7.30
N ASP A 13 -0.42 -18.65 -6.71
CA ASP A 13 0.00 -18.45 -5.34
C ASP A 13 1.39 -17.81 -5.34
N LEU A 14 1.52 -16.66 -4.69
CA LEU A 14 2.79 -15.97 -4.47
C LEU A 14 3.15 -16.04 -2.99
N GLN A 15 4.27 -16.68 -2.65
CA GLN A 15 4.77 -16.71 -1.29
C GLN A 15 5.50 -15.40 -0.94
N VAL A 16 5.03 -14.73 0.10
CA VAL A 16 5.72 -13.60 0.73
C VAL A 16 6.45 -14.12 1.97
N GLN A 17 7.78 -14.18 1.89
CA GLN A 17 8.62 -14.78 2.93
C GLN A 17 8.37 -14.14 4.30
N GLY A 18 8.15 -14.99 5.32
CA GLY A 18 7.94 -14.56 6.70
C GLY A 18 6.57 -13.93 6.98
N ILE A 19 5.65 -13.86 6.00
CA ILE A 19 4.32 -13.26 6.18
C ILE A 19 3.22 -14.24 5.79
N GLY A 20 3.24 -14.79 4.57
CA GLY A 20 2.18 -15.70 4.11
C GLY A 20 2.14 -15.86 2.59
N THR A 21 0.99 -16.31 2.09
CA THR A 21 0.78 -16.59 0.67
C THR A 21 -0.35 -15.73 0.12
N ILE A 22 -0.11 -15.05 -1.00
CA ILE A 22 -1.14 -14.33 -1.75
C ILE A 22 -1.71 -15.29 -2.78
N ARG A 23 -3.02 -15.54 -2.70
CA ARG A 23 -3.75 -16.35 -3.68
C ARG A 23 -4.52 -15.45 -4.64
N VAL A 24 -4.29 -15.63 -5.94
CA VAL A 24 -4.99 -14.94 -7.02
C VAL A 24 -5.87 -15.95 -7.76
N PRO A 25 -7.20 -15.93 -7.53
CA PRO A 25 -8.11 -16.77 -8.28
C PRO A 25 -8.12 -16.42 -9.78
N PHE A 26 -8.55 -17.38 -10.59
CA PHE A 26 -8.73 -17.13 -12.02
C PHE A 26 -9.70 -15.98 -12.27
N GLY A 27 -9.33 -15.08 -13.19
CA GLY A 27 -10.15 -13.93 -13.58
C GLY A 27 -10.16 -12.78 -12.57
N THR A 28 -9.49 -12.91 -11.42
CA THR A 28 -9.36 -11.83 -10.42
C THR A 28 -8.20 -10.91 -10.77
N GLU A 29 -8.36 -9.61 -10.45
CA GLU A 29 -7.29 -8.63 -10.56
C GLU A 29 -6.23 -8.90 -9.47
N PRO A 30 -4.95 -9.12 -9.83
CA PRO A 30 -3.93 -9.43 -8.83
C PRO A 30 -3.76 -8.33 -7.78
N ALA A 31 -3.88 -7.05 -8.17
CA ALA A 31 -3.81 -5.92 -7.24
C ALA A 31 -4.83 -6.02 -6.09
N THR A 32 -6.03 -6.55 -6.35
CA THR A 32 -7.06 -6.74 -5.30
C THR A 32 -6.65 -7.84 -4.32
N SER A 33 -6.06 -8.95 -4.79
CA SER A 33 -5.54 -9.99 -3.90
C SER A 33 -4.37 -9.49 -3.05
N VAL A 34 -3.48 -8.68 -3.64
CA VAL A 34 -2.34 -8.08 -2.93
C VAL A 34 -2.81 -7.07 -1.87
N GLU A 35 -3.78 -6.21 -2.18
CA GLU A 35 -4.37 -5.28 -1.20
C GLU A 35 -5.00 -6.00 -0.02
N ASN A 36 -5.83 -7.02 -0.28
CA ASN A 36 -6.45 -7.82 0.77
C ASN A 36 -5.41 -8.50 1.67
N PHE A 37 -4.34 -9.03 1.06
CA PHE A 37 -3.23 -9.61 1.79
C PHE A 37 -2.51 -8.57 2.66
N ILE A 38 -2.22 -7.37 2.13
CA ILE A 38 -1.57 -6.29 2.88
C ILE A 38 -2.41 -5.86 4.07
N VAL A 39 -3.73 -5.74 3.91
CA VAL A 39 -4.66 -5.40 4.99
C VAL A 39 -4.60 -6.47 6.09
N GLN A 40 -4.75 -7.74 5.74
CA GLN A 40 -4.69 -8.85 6.71
C GLN A 40 -3.33 -8.94 7.40
N ALA A 41 -2.24 -8.76 6.66
CA ALA A 41 -0.90 -8.80 7.22
C ALA A 41 -0.66 -7.61 8.17
N LYS A 42 -1.21 -6.42 7.87
CA LYS A 42 -1.19 -5.26 8.78
C LYS A 42 -1.98 -5.51 10.06
N GLU A 43 -3.16 -6.12 9.96
CA GLU A 43 -3.96 -6.53 11.12
C GLU A 43 -3.23 -7.57 11.98
N ALA A 44 -2.42 -8.42 11.37
CA ALA A 44 -1.52 -9.35 12.05
C ALA A 44 -0.22 -8.71 12.58
N GLY A 45 -0.04 -7.40 12.44
CA GLY A 45 1.11 -6.66 12.96
C GLY A 45 2.31 -6.54 12.02
N HIS A 46 2.20 -7.01 10.78
CA HIS A 46 3.24 -6.80 9.78
C HIS A 46 3.16 -5.39 9.17
N GLN A 47 4.31 -4.76 8.99
CA GLN A 47 4.38 -3.46 8.33
C GLN A 47 4.94 -3.60 6.92
N PHE A 48 4.43 -2.77 6.02
CA PHE A 48 4.87 -2.69 4.63
C PHE A 48 5.20 -1.25 4.28
N ASN A 49 6.39 -1.04 3.72
CA ASN A 49 6.73 0.20 3.06
C ASN A 49 6.32 0.17 1.57
N ALA A 50 6.43 1.31 0.88
CA ALA A 50 6.06 1.43 -0.53
C ALA A 50 6.84 0.47 -1.44
N GLU A 51 8.14 0.32 -1.21
CA GLU A 51 9.03 -0.51 -2.03
C GLU A 51 8.66 -2.00 -1.92
N GLN A 52 8.37 -2.49 -0.70
CA GLN A 52 7.95 -3.87 -0.47
C GLN A 52 6.66 -4.18 -1.23
N VAL A 53 5.68 -3.27 -1.20
CA VAL A 53 4.42 -3.44 -1.95
C VAL A 53 4.65 -3.42 -3.45
N GLN A 54 5.53 -2.54 -3.96
CA GLN A 54 5.90 -2.51 -5.37
C GLN A 54 6.58 -3.80 -5.81
N ASN A 55 7.54 -4.33 -5.02
CA ASN A 55 8.20 -5.59 -5.33
C ASN A 55 7.23 -6.78 -5.37
N ILE A 56 6.24 -6.82 -4.46
CA ILE A 56 5.18 -7.83 -4.48
C ILE A 56 4.33 -7.68 -5.75
N MET A 57 3.95 -6.45 -6.10
CA MET A 57 3.19 -6.17 -7.31
C MET A 57 3.96 -6.53 -8.58
N ASP A 58 5.25 -6.23 -8.67
CA ASP A 58 6.07 -6.54 -9.83
C ASP A 58 6.23 -8.06 -10.01
N ALA A 59 6.47 -8.80 -8.92
CA ALA A 59 6.49 -10.26 -8.95
C ALA A 59 5.14 -10.84 -9.41
N MET A 60 4.03 -10.26 -8.94
CA MET A 60 2.69 -10.68 -9.30
C MET A 60 2.36 -10.37 -10.77
N CYS A 61 2.67 -9.17 -11.22
CA CYS A 61 2.39 -8.69 -12.57
C CYS A 61 3.32 -9.27 -13.63
N GLY A 62 4.50 -9.77 -13.23
CA GLY A 62 5.35 -10.59 -14.08
C GLY A 62 4.74 -11.97 -14.40
N ALA A 63 3.92 -12.51 -13.48
CA ALA A 63 3.30 -13.84 -13.64
C ALA A 63 1.85 -13.80 -14.14
N LYS A 64 1.09 -12.77 -13.76
CA LYS A 64 -0.32 -12.60 -14.13
C LYS A 64 -0.56 -11.23 -14.73
N ARG A 65 -1.58 -11.14 -15.59
CA ARG A 65 -1.98 -9.86 -16.18
C ARG A 65 -2.56 -8.95 -15.08
N CYS A 66 -1.86 -7.87 -14.79
CA CYS A 66 -2.36 -6.78 -13.96
C CYS A 66 -3.02 -5.69 -14.81
N ARG A 67 -4.11 -5.10 -14.30
CA ARG A 67 -4.78 -3.95 -14.91
C ARG A 67 -4.42 -2.65 -14.21
N ARG A 68 -3.95 -2.72 -12.95
CA ARG A 68 -3.56 -1.56 -12.15
C ARG A 68 -2.44 -1.89 -11.18
N GLN A 69 -1.78 -0.84 -10.71
CA GLN A 69 -0.83 -0.89 -9.60
C GLN A 69 -1.52 -0.51 -8.29
N ILE A 70 -0.88 -0.82 -7.16
CA ILE A 70 -1.26 -0.28 -5.86
C ILE A 70 -0.67 1.13 -5.72
N ASP A 71 -1.49 2.10 -5.31
CA ASP A 71 -0.99 3.44 -5.05
C ASP A 71 -0.23 3.48 -3.73
N THR A 72 1.10 3.50 -3.82
CA THR A 72 1.99 3.58 -2.67
C THR A 72 2.59 4.97 -2.49
N ARG A 73 2.04 5.99 -3.14
CA ARG A 73 2.56 7.37 -3.01
C ARG A 73 2.28 7.88 -1.60
N PRO A 74 3.19 8.69 -1.03
CA PRO A 74 2.91 9.36 0.23
C PRO A 74 1.72 10.30 0.07
N TYR A 75 0.90 10.39 1.12
CA TYR A 75 -0.16 11.39 1.17
C TYR A 75 0.43 12.72 1.60
N ASN A 76 0.22 13.76 0.81
CA ASN A 76 0.70 15.11 1.10
C ASN A 76 -0.49 16.02 1.35
N LEU A 77 -0.48 16.70 2.50
CA LEU A 77 -1.44 17.73 2.87
C LEU A 77 -0.70 19.05 3.07
N THR A 78 -0.98 20.02 2.21
CA THR A 78 -0.53 21.40 2.37
C THR A 78 -1.49 22.12 3.30
N ILE A 79 -0.98 22.64 4.42
CA ILE A 79 -1.73 23.49 5.34
C ILE A 79 -1.20 24.91 5.13
N GLU A 80 -2.07 25.80 4.66
CA GLU A 80 -1.74 27.21 4.41
C GLU A 80 -1.13 27.84 5.66
N ASP A 81 -0.04 28.61 5.47
CA ASP A 81 0.75 29.27 6.51
C ASP A 81 1.36 28.39 7.62
N VAL A 82 1.15 27.07 7.57
CA VAL A 82 1.73 26.10 8.53
C VAL A 82 2.78 25.23 7.86
N GLY A 83 2.52 24.73 6.64
CA GLY A 83 3.46 23.94 5.83
C GLY A 83 2.92 22.58 5.38
N ASN A 84 3.81 21.72 4.86
CA ASN A 84 3.44 20.41 4.30
C ASN A 84 3.55 19.27 5.33
N LEU A 85 2.44 18.56 5.53
CA LEU A 85 2.39 17.26 6.18
C LEU A 85 2.51 16.17 5.12
N THR A 86 3.53 15.33 5.25
CA THR A 86 3.74 14.15 4.39
C THR A 86 3.57 12.89 5.24
N ILE A 87 2.64 12.03 4.85
CA ILE A 87 2.39 10.73 5.47
C ILE A 87 2.92 9.65 4.52
N PRO A 88 4.03 8.98 4.85
CA PRO A 88 4.54 7.87 4.05
C PRO A 88 3.52 6.73 3.93
N TYR A 89 3.62 5.94 2.86
CA TYR A 89 2.81 4.74 2.73
C TYR A 89 3.03 3.80 3.92
N GLY A 90 1.93 3.38 4.54
CA GLY A 90 1.97 2.47 5.68
C GLY A 90 2.28 3.12 7.02
N ALA A 91 2.60 4.42 7.08
CA ALA A 91 2.76 5.15 8.33
C ALA A 91 1.41 5.37 9.02
N ASP A 92 1.42 5.44 10.35
CA ASP A 92 0.25 5.81 11.15
C ASP A 92 -0.02 7.33 11.03
N PRO A 93 -1.17 7.74 10.48
CA PRO A 93 -1.49 9.16 10.29
C PRO A 93 -1.47 9.95 11.60
N THR A 94 -1.89 9.34 12.71
CA THR A 94 -1.96 10.03 14.02
C THR A 94 -0.56 10.40 14.52
N THR A 95 0.38 9.48 14.38
CA THR A 95 1.79 9.68 14.73
C THR A 95 2.41 10.76 13.85
N GLU A 96 2.17 10.72 12.54
CA GLU A 96 2.73 11.73 11.63
C GLU A 96 2.15 13.13 11.84
N VAL A 97 0.84 13.24 12.08
CA VAL A 97 0.19 14.50 12.45
C VAL A 97 0.78 15.05 13.75
N ARG A 98 0.91 14.20 14.79
CA ARG A 98 1.50 14.60 16.08
C ARG A 98 2.93 15.11 15.91
N ASN A 99 3.76 14.39 15.15
CA ASN A 99 5.14 14.76 14.89
C ASN A 99 5.23 16.07 14.10
N PHE A 100 4.36 16.27 13.11
CA PHE A 100 4.28 17.51 12.35
C PHE A 100 3.91 18.69 13.25
N LEU A 101 2.83 18.57 14.04
CA LEU A 101 2.39 19.63 14.94
C LEU A 101 3.47 19.99 15.98
N ALA A 102 4.11 18.99 16.58
CA ALA A 102 5.20 19.21 17.53
C ALA A 102 6.35 20.04 16.92
N ARG A 103 6.75 19.73 15.67
CA ARG A 103 7.77 20.51 14.95
C ARG A 103 7.30 21.95 14.69
N ARG A 104 6.04 22.16 14.34
CA ARG A 104 5.49 23.49 14.03
C ARG A 104 5.38 24.37 15.26
N ILE A 105 4.89 23.82 16.37
CA ILE A 105 4.86 24.50 17.67
C ILE A 105 6.28 24.87 18.11
N ALA A 106 7.26 23.97 17.97
CA ALA A 106 8.66 24.25 18.29
C ALA A 106 9.26 25.36 17.41
N SER A 107 8.77 25.54 16.18
CA SER A 107 9.15 26.65 15.30
C SER A 107 8.38 27.96 15.55
N GLY A 108 7.54 28.00 16.59
CA GLY A 108 6.78 29.19 16.99
C GLY A 108 5.45 29.38 16.24
N VAL A 109 4.98 28.39 15.49
CA VAL A 109 3.65 28.44 14.86
C VAL A 109 2.58 28.17 15.92
N ALA A 110 1.66 29.12 16.10
CA ALA A 110 0.49 28.93 16.95
C ALA A 110 -0.49 27.96 16.28
N VAL A 111 -0.73 26.83 16.91
CA VAL A 111 -1.77 25.88 16.50
C VAL A 111 -2.82 25.86 17.60
N GLU A 112 -3.93 26.55 17.37
CA GLU A 112 -5.05 26.54 18.30
C GLU A 112 -6.00 25.38 17.97
N PRO A 113 -6.43 24.58 18.95
CA PRO A 113 -7.54 23.67 18.75
C PRO A 113 -8.82 24.50 18.60
N SER A 114 -9.41 24.50 17.40
CA SER A 114 -10.79 24.98 17.23
C SER A 114 -11.72 23.98 17.93
N LEU A 115 -12.28 24.41 19.07
CA LEU A 115 -13.37 23.72 19.78
C LEU A 115 -14.70 23.90 19.06
#